data_AF-A0A8S9PJA3-F1
#
_entry.id   AF-A0A8S9PJA3-F1
#
_cell.length_a   1.000
_cell.length_b   1.000
_cell.length_c   1.000
_cell.angle_alpha   90.00
_cell.angle_beta   90.00
_cell.angle_gamma   90.00
#
_symmetry.space_group_name_H-M   'P 1'
#
loop_
_entity.id
_entity.type
_entity.pdbx_description
1 polymer ?
#
loop_
_entity_poly.entity_id
_entity_poly.type
_entity_poly.pdbx_seq_one_letter_code
_entity_poly.pdbx_strand_id
1 'polypeptide(L)'
;MSAKKAAPKRAAPSETEDEVQFIRSSKRQAATALASSSKKKSKASESTPKVSLLSSSDPAKVLANLNTKAMSQLFHLGERMGDHDSLKADLAELTSKLREEKDNVLAICAAETFDAEKTMAVSGAIVVTRWELMREWLNHQTDSWDHEGALELYKKVKTSEAEFQGLPAPSFEGEPMIPSKTEAEKTLEPAADDPPAI
;
A
#
# COMPACT_ATOMS: atom_id res chain seq x y z
N MET A 1 -38.18 -36.46 -14.99
CA MET A 1 -38.86 -35.26 -14.45
C MET A 1 -38.11 -34.81 -13.21
N SER A 2 -37.38 -33.69 -13.28
CA SER A 2 -36.53 -33.19 -12.18
C SER A 2 -37.29 -32.23 -11.28
N ALA A 3 -37.37 -32.55 -9.99
CA ALA A 3 -37.91 -31.67 -8.96
C ALA A 3 -36.81 -30.75 -8.41
N LYS A 4 -37.10 -29.44 -8.42
CA LYS A 4 -36.30 -28.35 -7.88
C LYS A 4 -36.28 -28.39 -6.34
N LYS A 5 -35.12 -28.20 -5.71
CA LYS A 5 -34.99 -27.97 -4.26
C LYS A 5 -34.34 -26.60 -4.00
N ALA A 6 -34.92 -25.88 -3.04
CA ALA A 6 -34.78 -24.44 -2.82
C ALA A 6 -33.49 -24.01 -2.10
N ALA A 7 -33.09 -22.76 -2.36
CA ALA A 7 -31.90 -22.09 -1.82
C ALA A 7 -32.12 -21.47 -0.42
N PRO A 8 -31.10 -21.41 0.45
CA PRO A 8 -31.18 -20.71 1.72
C PRO A 8 -31.17 -19.18 1.54
N LYS A 9 -32.15 -18.50 2.15
CA LYS A 9 -32.17 -17.03 2.31
C LYS A 9 -31.14 -16.61 3.35
N ARG A 10 -30.22 -15.71 2.99
CA ARG A 10 -29.46 -14.91 3.97
C ARG A 10 -29.73 -13.42 3.74
N ALA A 11 -29.92 -12.74 4.86
CA ALA A 11 -30.32 -11.34 4.98
C ALA A 11 -29.22 -10.38 4.51
N ALA A 12 -29.65 -9.16 4.15
CA ALA A 12 -28.84 -8.06 3.65
C ALA A 12 -27.73 -7.62 4.64
N PRO A 13 -26.60 -7.09 4.15
CA PRO A 13 -25.60 -6.45 4.98
C PRO A 13 -26.13 -5.08 5.42
N SER A 14 -26.19 -4.84 6.74
CA SER A 14 -26.39 -3.51 7.30
C SER A 14 -25.09 -2.72 7.18
N GLU A 15 -25.17 -1.57 6.52
CA GLU A 15 -24.14 -0.53 6.50
C GLU A 15 -23.90 -0.03 7.94
N THR A 16 -22.72 -0.31 8.49
CA THR A 16 -22.18 0.46 9.61
C THR A 16 -20.80 0.91 9.16
N GLU A 17 -20.74 2.16 8.70
CA GLU A 17 -19.50 2.91 8.55
C GLU A 17 -18.83 2.97 9.93
N ASP A 18 -17.77 2.19 10.11
CA ASP A 18 -16.88 2.34 11.25
C ASP A 18 -16.01 3.57 10.98
N GLU A 19 -16.51 4.72 11.44
CA GLU A 19 -15.85 6.02 11.35
C GLU A 19 -14.61 6.00 12.27
N VAL A 20 -13.47 5.61 11.70
CA VAL A 20 -12.16 5.69 12.36
C VAL A 20 -11.85 7.17 12.62
N GLN A 21 -11.99 7.60 13.87
CA GLN A 21 -11.64 8.94 14.31
C GLN A 21 -10.11 9.15 14.25
N PHE A 22 -9.63 9.73 13.17
CA PHE A 22 -8.25 10.26 13.12
C PHE A 22 -8.16 11.52 13.99
N ILE A 23 -7.58 11.39 15.18
CA ILE A 23 -7.17 12.53 16.00
C ILE A 23 -6.05 13.28 15.24
N ARG A 24 -6.43 14.28 14.46
CA ARG A 24 -5.50 15.22 13.81
C ARG A 24 -4.93 16.15 14.87
N SER A 25 -3.74 15.84 15.39
CA SER A 25 -3.03 16.75 16.30
C SER A 25 -2.67 18.05 15.58
N SER A 26 -3.35 19.13 15.94
CA SER A 26 -3.07 20.50 15.49
C SER A 26 -1.86 21.05 16.22
N LYS A 27 -0.66 20.87 15.64
CA LYS A 27 0.56 21.51 16.13
C LYS A 27 0.68 22.88 15.46
N ARG A 28 0.33 23.91 16.24
CA ARG A 28 0.39 25.33 15.89
C ARG A 28 1.79 25.69 15.38
N GLN A 29 1.87 26.21 14.16
CA GLN A 29 3.03 26.98 13.73
C GLN A 29 2.91 28.39 14.32
N ALA A 30 3.84 28.73 15.20
CA ALA A 30 4.07 30.11 15.62
C ALA A 30 4.91 30.78 14.54
N ALA A 31 4.27 31.56 13.66
CA ALA A 31 4.96 32.48 12.79
C ALA A 31 5.21 33.78 13.57
N THR A 32 6.45 33.97 14.01
CA THR A 32 6.96 35.23 14.56
C THR A 32 6.95 36.27 13.45
N ALA A 33 6.04 37.25 13.52
CA ALA A 33 6.05 38.42 12.66
C ALA A 33 7.26 39.29 13.03
N LEU A 34 8.36 39.13 12.28
CA LEU A 34 9.52 40.02 12.36
C LEU A 34 9.17 41.32 11.64
N ALA A 35 9.02 42.39 12.41
CA ALA A 35 8.97 43.75 11.88
C ALA A 35 10.27 44.06 11.13
N SER A 36 10.18 44.38 9.84
CA SER A 36 11.27 44.97 9.09
C SER A 36 10.81 46.26 8.45
N SER A 37 11.14 47.36 9.13
CA SER A 37 11.07 48.70 8.60
C SER A 37 12.25 48.90 7.67
N SER A 38 12.03 49.35 6.44
CA SER A 38 13.06 50.10 5.73
C SER A 38 12.43 51.20 4.89
N LYS A 39 12.76 52.44 5.26
CA LYS A 39 12.54 53.65 4.48
C LYS A 39 13.27 53.49 3.14
N LYS A 40 12.54 53.51 2.03
CA LYS A 40 13.10 53.93 0.74
C LYS A 40 12.20 54.98 0.11
N LYS A 41 12.60 56.23 0.37
CA LYS A 41 12.17 57.46 -0.30
C LYS A 41 12.66 57.38 -1.76
N SER A 42 11.79 56.97 -2.68
CA SER A 42 11.98 57.21 -4.11
C SER A 42 11.40 58.58 -4.45
N LYS A 43 12.25 59.60 -4.29
CA LYS A 43 12.09 60.86 -5.00
C LYS A 43 12.94 60.74 -6.27
N ALA A 44 12.29 60.48 -7.39
CA ALA A 44 12.91 60.57 -8.70
C ALA A 44 11.88 61.13 -9.68
N SER A 45 12.07 62.41 -9.95
CA SER A 45 11.76 63.13 -11.18
C SER A 45 10.57 62.63 -11.99
N GLU A 46 9.44 63.31 -11.79
CA GLU A 46 8.50 63.62 -12.86
C GLU A 46 9.27 64.35 -13.98
N SER A 47 9.88 63.59 -14.88
CA SER A 47 10.39 64.14 -16.13
C SER A 47 9.18 64.42 -17.00
N THR A 48 8.63 65.62 -16.83
CA THR A 48 7.87 66.27 -17.89
C THR A 48 8.64 66.08 -19.20
N PRO A 49 8.04 65.56 -20.27
CA PRO A 49 8.52 65.85 -21.60
C PRO A 49 8.21 67.32 -21.83
N LYS A 50 9.05 68.21 -21.30
CA LYS A 50 9.18 69.57 -21.81
C LYS A 50 9.94 69.47 -23.13
N VAL A 51 9.34 68.78 -24.09
CA VAL A 51 9.63 69.00 -25.48
C VAL A 51 8.74 70.17 -25.81
N SER A 52 9.34 71.36 -25.84
CA SER A 52 8.86 72.41 -26.71
C SER A 52 8.44 71.72 -28.00
N LEU A 53 7.14 71.61 -28.25
CA LEU A 53 6.66 71.34 -29.59
C LEU A 53 7.17 72.53 -30.37
N LEU A 54 8.39 72.39 -30.90
CA LEU A 54 8.89 73.21 -31.97
C LEU A 54 7.77 73.09 -33.00
N SER A 55 6.96 74.15 -33.06
CA SER A 55 6.03 74.44 -34.12
C SER A 55 6.89 74.67 -35.36
N SER A 56 7.46 73.58 -35.85
CA SER A 56 8.03 73.44 -37.16
C SER A 56 6.86 72.88 -37.94
N SER A 57 6.13 73.78 -38.59
CA SER A 57 5.06 73.50 -39.56
C SER A 57 5.62 72.83 -40.83
N ASP A 58 6.59 71.93 -40.67
CA ASP A 58 7.18 71.13 -41.73
C ASP A 58 6.81 69.67 -41.46
N PRO A 59 5.80 69.13 -42.17
CA PRO A 59 5.37 67.75 -42.01
C PRO A 59 6.50 66.74 -42.27
N ALA A 60 7.51 67.11 -43.06
CA ALA A 60 8.67 66.24 -43.31
C ALA A 60 9.50 66.01 -42.04
N LYS A 61 9.61 67.01 -41.16
CA LYS A 61 10.40 66.95 -39.93
C LYS A 61 9.71 66.11 -38.84
N VAL A 62 8.38 66.19 -38.78
CA VAL A 62 7.54 65.34 -37.90
C VAL A 62 7.63 63.88 -38.33
N LEU A 63 7.55 63.61 -39.64
CA LEU A 63 7.70 62.28 -40.20
C LEU A 63 9.08 61.69 -39.89
N ALA A 64 10.15 62.49 -40.06
CA ALA A 64 11.51 62.07 -39.74
C ALA A 64 11.68 61.72 -38.26
N ASN A 65 11.11 62.50 -37.33
CA ASN A 65 11.19 62.23 -35.90
C ASN A 65 10.41 60.97 -35.47
N LEU A 66 9.23 60.75 -36.06
CA LEU A 66 8.45 59.54 -35.85
C LEU A 66 9.19 58.30 -36.38
N ASN A 67 9.80 58.41 -37.55
CA ASN A 67 10.58 57.32 -38.15
C ASN A 67 11.79 56.96 -37.28
N THR A 68 12.58 57.95 -36.83
CA THR A 68 13.73 57.70 -35.95
C THR A 68 13.30 57.08 -34.62
N LYS A 69 12.17 57.50 -34.05
CA LYS A 69 11.60 56.90 -32.84
C LYS A 69 11.13 55.46 -33.06
N ALA A 70 10.43 55.18 -34.15
CA ALA A 70 9.99 53.83 -34.50
C ALA A 70 11.18 52.89 -34.73
N MET A 71 12.22 53.36 -35.42
CA MET A 71 13.44 52.60 -35.66
C MET A 71 14.22 52.31 -34.37
N SER A 72 14.33 53.29 -33.47
CA SER A 72 14.95 53.09 -32.15
C SER A 72 14.16 52.07 -31.30
N GLN A 73 12.83 52.13 -31.30
CA GLN A 73 12.01 51.15 -30.60
C GLN A 73 12.15 49.74 -31.16
N LEU A 74 12.21 49.60 -32.50
CA LEU A 74 12.41 48.30 -33.15
C LEU A 74 13.78 47.69 -32.83
N PHE A 75 14.82 48.52 -32.77
CA PHE A 75 16.18 48.10 -32.41
C PHE A 75 16.26 47.55 -30.98
N HIS A 76 15.75 48.30 -29.99
CA HIS A 76 15.76 47.85 -28.60
C HIS A 76 14.84 46.64 -28.34
N LEU A 77 13.76 46.50 -29.12
CA LEU A 77 12.91 45.31 -29.06
C LEU A 77 13.61 44.08 -29.63
N GLY A 78 14.35 44.23 -30.73
CA GLY A 78 15.19 43.17 -31.30
C GLY A 78 16.32 42.73 -30.36
N GLU A 79 16.97 43.69 -29.69
CA GLU A 79 18.03 43.43 -28.69
C GLU A 79 17.49 42.62 -27.50
N ARG A 80 16.28 42.92 -27.02
CA ARG A 80 15.61 42.18 -25.95
C ARG A 80 15.06 40.80 -26.36
N MET A 81 14.92 40.55 -27.66
CA MET A 81 14.50 39.26 -28.19
C MET A 81 15.70 38.32 -28.42
N GLY A 82 16.93 38.84 -28.35
CA GLY A 82 18.17 38.07 -28.45
C GLY A 82 18.41 37.09 -27.30
N ASP A 83 17.76 37.30 -26.15
CA ASP A 83 17.83 36.37 -25.00
C ASP A 83 17.02 35.08 -25.22
N HIS A 84 16.29 34.97 -26.33
CA HIS A 84 15.52 33.77 -26.66
C HIS A 84 16.42 32.53 -26.82
N ASP A 85 17.64 32.69 -27.34
CA ASP A 85 18.62 31.61 -27.43
C ASP A 85 19.12 31.17 -26.05
N SER A 86 19.27 32.12 -25.11
CA SER A 86 19.59 31.83 -23.71
C SER A 86 18.45 31.07 -23.03
N LEU A 87 17.20 31.55 -23.18
CA LEU A 87 16.02 30.89 -22.60
C LEU A 87 15.80 29.48 -23.17
N LYS A 88 16.11 29.27 -24.45
CA LYS A 88 16.09 27.96 -25.09
C LYS A 88 17.18 27.03 -24.53
N ALA A 89 18.37 27.55 -24.27
CA ALA A 89 19.45 26.80 -23.62
C ALA A 89 19.06 26.41 -22.18
N ASP A 90 18.50 27.33 -21.41
CA ASP A 90 18.04 27.07 -20.05
C ASP A 90 16.92 26.02 -20.00
N LEU A 91 15.97 26.06 -20.95
CA LEU A 91 14.92 25.05 -21.08
C LEU A 91 15.53 23.68 -21.41
N ALA A 92 16.51 23.63 -22.32
CA ALA A 92 17.21 22.39 -22.66
C ALA A 92 18.00 21.83 -21.46
N GLU A 93 18.67 22.69 -20.69
CA GLU A 93 19.39 22.32 -19.47
C GLU A 93 18.42 21.78 -18.41
N LEU A 94 17.31 22.49 -18.15
CA LEU A 94 16.29 22.05 -17.20
C LEU A 94 15.65 20.73 -17.62
N THR A 95 15.40 20.54 -18.92
CA THR A 95 14.85 19.27 -19.45
C THR A 95 15.85 18.12 -19.29
N SER A 96 17.14 18.40 -19.46
CA SER A 96 18.21 17.42 -19.22
C SER A 96 18.28 17.04 -17.75
N LYS A 97 18.30 18.04 -16.84
CA LYS A 97 18.30 17.82 -15.39
C LYS A 97 17.07 17.05 -14.93
N LEU A 98 15.89 17.40 -15.43
CA LEU A 98 14.65 16.70 -15.10
C LEU A 98 14.69 15.23 -15.53
N ARG A 99 15.27 14.94 -16.71
CA ARG A 99 15.43 13.57 -17.19
C ARG A 99 16.39 12.79 -16.29
N GLU A 100 17.54 13.37 -15.98
CA GLU A 100 18.54 12.77 -15.10
C GLU A 100 17.98 12.50 -13.70
N GLU A 101 17.30 13.48 -13.10
CA GLU A 101 16.65 13.32 -11.80
C GLU A 101 15.56 12.25 -11.83
N LYS A 102 14.74 12.21 -12.88
CA LYS A 102 13.74 11.16 -13.07
C LYS A 102 14.38 9.77 -13.16
N ASP A 103 15.49 9.63 -13.86
CA ASP A 103 16.19 8.35 -14.00
C ASP A 103 16.87 7.94 -12.68
N ASN A 104 17.42 8.90 -11.92
CA ASN A 104 17.96 8.66 -10.58
C ASN A 104 16.88 8.20 -9.59
N VAL A 105 15.74 8.88 -9.54
CA VAL A 105 14.60 8.47 -8.71
C VAL A 105 14.11 7.09 -9.11
N LEU A 106 14.01 6.81 -10.42
CA LEU A 106 13.61 5.49 -10.89
C LEU A 106 14.58 4.39 -10.42
N ALA A 107 15.89 4.64 -10.46
CA ALA A 107 16.90 3.69 -9.99
C ALA A 107 16.81 3.45 -8.47
N ILE A 108 16.62 4.52 -7.69
CA ILE A 108 16.41 4.43 -6.24
C ILE A 108 15.13 3.63 -5.93
N CYS A 109 14.01 3.98 -6.55
CA CYS A 109 12.74 3.28 -6.36
C CYS A 109 12.84 1.80 -6.78
N ALA A 110 13.56 1.47 -7.85
CA ALA A 110 13.77 0.09 -8.27
C ALA A 110 14.59 -0.72 -7.25
N ALA A 111 15.63 -0.12 -6.65
CA ALA A 111 16.42 -0.78 -5.61
C ALA A 111 15.62 -0.99 -4.31
N GLU A 112 14.87 0.04 -3.87
CA GLU A 112 14.06 -0.03 -2.65
C GLU A 112 12.91 -1.05 -2.76
N THR A 113 12.25 -1.12 -3.93
CA THR A 113 11.17 -2.09 -4.15
C THR A 113 11.67 -3.53 -4.11
N PHE A 114 12.86 -3.79 -4.66
CA PHE A 114 13.48 -5.11 -4.58
C PHE A 114 13.81 -5.52 -3.13
N ASP A 115 14.38 -4.61 -2.32
CA ASP A 115 14.69 -4.92 -0.91
C ASP A 115 13.44 -5.16 -0.07
N ALA A 116 12.38 -4.39 -0.29
CA ALA A 116 11.09 -4.60 0.36
C ALA A 116 10.46 -5.94 -0.04
N GLU A 117 10.46 -6.26 -1.33
CA GLU A 117 9.97 -7.53 -1.86
C GLU A 117 10.74 -8.72 -1.29
N LYS A 118 12.08 -8.65 -1.29
CA LYS A 118 12.94 -9.66 -0.68
C LYS A 118 12.59 -9.87 0.79
N THR A 119 12.46 -8.79 1.55
CA THR A 119 12.14 -8.87 2.99
C THR A 119 10.78 -9.53 3.22
N MET A 120 9.78 -9.18 2.40
CA MET A 120 8.46 -9.80 2.42
C MET A 120 8.52 -11.28 2.06
N ALA A 121 9.27 -11.65 1.01
CA ALA A 121 9.43 -13.04 0.58
C ALA A 121 10.11 -13.91 1.65
N VAL A 122 11.18 -13.39 2.28
CA VAL A 122 11.86 -14.07 3.39
C VAL A 122 10.94 -14.22 4.59
N SER A 123 10.22 -13.16 4.97
CA SER A 123 9.27 -13.19 6.08
C SER A 123 8.13 -14.18 5.81
N GLY A 124 7.61 -14.22 4.58
CA GLY A 124 6.62 -15.18 4.13
C GLY A 124 7.12 -16.62 4.22
N ALA A 125 8.34 -16.90 3.74
CA ALA A 125 8.95 -18.22 3.84
C ALA A 125 9.13 -18.68 5.30
N ILE A 126 9.50 -17.78 6.22
CA ILE A 126 9.59 -18.09 7.65
C ILE A 126 8.22 -18.44 8.24
N VAL A 127 7.17 -17.69 7.90
CA VAL A 127 5.81 -17.99 8.37
C VAL A 127 5.32 -19.34 7.84
N VAL A 128 5.55 -19.61 6.55
CA VAL A 128 5.17 -20.89 5.92
C VAL A 128 5.90 -22.05 6.60
N THR A 129 7.23 -22.01 6.69
CA THR A 129 8.02 -23.08 7.33
C THR A 129 7.61 -23.32 8.78
N ARG A 130 7.33 -22.25 9.55
CA ARG A 130 6.83 -22.37 10.92
C ARG A 130 5.44 -23.04 10.98
N TRP A 131 4.53 -22.67 10.09
CA TRP A 131 3.21 -23.28 10.03
C TRP A 131 3.28 -24.76 9.64
N GLU A 132 4.12 -25.11 8.66
CA GLU A 132 4.30 -26.50 8.24
C GLU A 132 4.90 -27.36 9.36
N LEU A 133 5.88 -26.84 10.09
CA LEU A 133 6.43 -27.50 11.27
C LEU A 133 5.37 -27.75 12.35
N MET A 134 4.55 -26.73 12.65
CA MET A 134 3.47 -26.88 13.63
C MET A 134 2.42 -27.90 13.17
N ARG A 135 2.04 -27.87 11.89
CA ARG A 135 1.10 -28.82 11.28
C ARG A 135 1.64 -30.24 11.36
N GLU A 136 2.92 -30.44 11.02
CA GLU A 136 3.55 -31.77 11.10
C GLU A 136 3.62 -32.28 12.53
N TRP A 137 3.98 -31.41 13.49
CA TRP A 137 3.95 -31.76 14.91
C TRP A 137 2.54 -32.16 15.37
N LEU A 138 1.50 -31.43 14.97
CA LEU A 138 0.10 -31.75 15.25
C LEU A 138 -0.34 -33.09 14.63
N ASN A 139 0.09 -33.36 13.39
CA ASN A 139 -0.19 -34.63 12.72
C ASN A 139 0.47 -35.81 13.46
N HIS A 140 1.76 -35.69 13.77
CA HIS A 140 2.48 -36.71 14.54
C HIS A 140 1.94 -36.91 15.96
N GLN A 141 1.45 -35.84 16.62
CA GLN A 141 0.73 -35.99 17.89
C GLN A 141 -0.49 -36.87 17.69
N THR A 142 -1.30 -36.61 16.66
CA THR A 142 -2.52 -37.39 16.38
C THR A 142 -2.23 -38.88 16.15
N ASP A 143 -1.12 -39.23 15.51
CA ASP A 143 -0.72 -40.62 15.28
C ASP A 143 -0.16 -41.33 16.53
N SER A 144 0.34 -40.56 17.51
CA SER A 144 0.99 -41.08 18.72
C SER A 144 0.07 -41.23 19.94
N TRP A 145 -1.17 -40.70 19.88
CA TRP A 145 -2.12 -40.84 20.99
C TRP A 145 -2.76 -42.23 20.99
N ASP A 146 -2.26 -43.11 21.86
CA ASP A 146 -2.93 -44.37 22.20
C ASP A 146 -4.10 -44.10 23.16
N HIS A 147 -5.29 -43.91 22.59
CA HIS A 147 -6.50 -43.61 23.35
C HIS A 147 -6.90 -44.76 24.27
N GLU A 148 -6.61 -46.00 23.87
CA GLU A 148 -6.92 -47.20 24.65
C GLU A 148 -5.97 -47.30 25.86
N GLY A 149 -4.66 -47.19 25.63
CA GLY A 149 -3.67 -47.20 26.70
C GLY A 149 -3.86 -46.04 27.69
N ALA A 150 -4.21 -44.84 27.21
CA ALA A 150 -4.51 -43.71 28.07
C ALA A 150 -5.77 -43.92 28.91
N LEU A 151 -6.82 -44.52 28.34
CA LEU A 151 -8.06 -44.85 29.07
C LEU A 151 -7.81 -45.91 30.16
N GLU A 152 -7.03 -46.94 29.85
CA GLU A 152 -6.66 -47.98 30.82
C GLU A 152 -5.82 -47.41 31.98
N LEU A 153 -4.85 -46.54 31.68
CA LEU A 153 -4.09 -45.83 32.72
C LEU A 153 -5.00 -44.94 33.57
N TYR A 154 -5.95 -44.24 32.96
CA TYR A 154 -6.92 -43.42 33.68
C TYR A 154 -7.79 -44.25 34.63
N LYS A 155 -8.37 -45.35 34.16
CA LYS A 155 -9.16 -46.29 34.99
C LYS A 155 -8.35 -46.78 36.18
N LYS A 156 -7.09 -47.16 35.94
CA LYS A 156 -6.18 -47.61 36.99
C LYS A 156 -5.91 -46.52 38.02
N VAL A 157 -5.61 -45.29 37.59
CA VAL A 157 -5.40 -44.15 38.48
C VAL A 157 -6.64 -43.87 39.30
N LYS A 158 -7.82 -43.78 38.68
CA LYS A 158 -9.08 -43.49 39.38
C LYS A 158 -9.50 -44.58 40.35
N THR A 159 -9.24 -45.84 40.03
CA THR A 159 -9.47 -46.96 40.95
C THR A 159 -8.53 -46.87 42.15
N SER A 160 -7.23 -46.63 41.92
CA SER A 160 -6.25 -46.49 43.00
C SER A 160 -6.51 -45.27 43.89
N GLU A 161 -7.01 -44.17 43.31
CA GLU A 161 -7.41 -42.97 44.04
C GLU A 161 -8.62 -43.25 44.94
N ALA A 162 -9.63 -43.97 44.43
CA ALA A 162 -10.78 -44.37 45.23
C ALA A 162 -10.39 -45.29 46.39
N GLU A 163 -9.50 -46.26 46.15
CA GLU A 163 -8.94 -47.14 47.19
C GLU A 163 -8.19 -46.35 48.25
N PHE A 164 -7.32 -45.41 47.85
CA PHE A 164 -6.59 -44.55 48.78
C PHE A 164 -7.52 -43.70 49.65
N GLN A 165 -8.66 -43.27 49.10
CA GLN A 165 -9.67 -42.51 49.84
C GLN A 165 -10.71 -43.39 50.57
N GLY A 166 -10.62 -44.73 50.47
CA GLY A 166 -11.58 -45.66 51.07
C GLY A 166 -12.99 -45.58 50.46
N LEU A 167 -13.10 -45.06 49.23
CA LEU A 167 -14.34 -44.94 48.48
C LEU A 167 -14.60 -46.22 47.66
N PRO A 168 -15.87 -46.54 47.36
CA PRO A 168 -16.19 -47.65 46.46
C PRO A 168 -15.61 -47.41 45.06
N ALA A 169 -15.26 -48.50 44.37
CA ALA A 169 -14.67 -48.45 43.04
C ALA A 169 -15.56 -47.65 42.06
N PRO A 170 -14.98 -46.74 41.25
CA PRO A 170 -15.74 -45.98 40.27
C PRO A 170 -16.35 -46.91 39.21
N SER A 171 -17.60 -46.64 38.80
CA SER A 171 -18.21 -47.27 37.62
C SER A 171 -17.88 -46.45 36.36
N PHE A 172 -17.57 -47.15 35.26
CA PHE A 172 -17.22 -46.59 33.95
C PHE A 172 -18.25 -46.94 32.85
N GLU A 173 -19.47 -47.33 33.22
CA GLU A 173 -20.50 -47.90 32.32
C GLU A 173 -21.12 -46.91 31.31
N GLY A 174 -20.69 -45.65 31.30
CA GLY A 174 -21.10 -44.60 30.35
C GLY A 174 -19.98 -44.06 29.46
N GLU A 175 -18.85 -44.77 29.35
CA GLU A 175 -17.69 -44.29 28.58
C GLU A 175 -17.96 -44.20 27.07
N PRO A 176 -17.40 -43.17 26.39
CA PRO A 176 -17.53 -43.02 24.95
C PRO A 176 -16.85 -44.16 24.22
N MET A 177 -17.57 -44.78 23.27
CA MET A 177 -17.07 -45.87 22.45
C MET A 177 -15.92 -45.36 21.56
N ILE A 178 -14.67 -45.74 21.88
CA ILE A 178 -13.52 -45.41 21.03
C ILE A 178 -13.62 -46.27 19.77
N PRO A 179 -13.69 -45.68 18.57
CA PRO A 179 -13.71 -46.45 17.32
C PRO A 179 -12.41 -47.27 17.21
N SER A 180 -12.52 -48.59 17.32
CA SER A 180 -11.38 -49.49 17.14
C SER A 180 -10.96 -49.47 15.67
N LYS A 181 -9.65 -49.31 15.43
CA LYS A 181 -9.04 -49.22 14.09
C LYS A 181 -9.28 -50.48 13.22
N THR A 182 -9.77 -51.57 13.81
CA THR A 182 -10.06 -52.85 13.15
C THR A 182 -11.33 -52.84 12.28
N GLU A 183 -12.23 -51.86 12.44
CA GLU A 183 -13.48 -51.82 11.65
C GLU A 183 -13.32 -51.16 10.27
N ALA A 184 -12.19 -50.48 10.00
CA ALA A 184 -11.94 -49.80 8.73
C ALA A 184 -11.24 -50.67 7.67
N GLU A 185 -10.73 -51.85 8.05
CA GLU A 185 -10.00 -52.77 7.15
C GLU A 185 -10.81 -54.06 6.87
N LYS A 186 -12.14 -53.96 6.76
CA LYS A 186 -13.00 -55.10 6.41
C LYS A 186 -13.98 -54.81 5.27
N THR A 187 -13.60 -53.95 4.33
CA THR A 187 -14.38 -53.69 3.11
C THR A 187 -13.51 -53.50 1.87
N LEU A 188 -12.58 -54.42 1.63
CA LEU A 188 -12.02 -54.64 0.29
C LEU A 188 -11.98 -56.15 0.05
N GLU A 189 -13.13 -56.74 -0.26
CA GLU A 189 -13.19 -58.03 -0.95
C GLU A 189 -13.18 -57.79 -2.46
N PRO A 190 -12.30 -58.47 -3.22
CA PRO A 190 -12.30 -58.46 -4.67
C PRO A 190 -13.21 -59.60 -5.18
N ALA A 191 -14.46 -59.29 -5.56
CA ALA A 191 -15.30 -60.24 -6.27
C ALA A 191 -15.22 -59.97 -7.77
N ALA A 192 -14.44 -60.80 -8.45
CA ALA A 192 -14.50 -60.99 -9.88
C ALA A 192 -15.93 -61.40 -10.27
N ASP A 193 -16.56 -60.66 -11.19
CA ASP A 193 -17.81 -61.08 -11.81
C ASP A 193 -17.57 -61.17 -13.32
N ASP A 194 -17.50 -62.41 -13.79
CA ASP A 194 -17.35 -62.82 -15.18
C ASP A 194 -18.72 -62.67 -15.88
N PRO A 195 -18.82 -62.11 -17.10
CA PRO A 195 -20.13 -61.84 -17.71
C PRO A 195 -20.73 -63.14 -18.27
N PRO A 196 -22.04 -63.39 -18.13
CA PRO A 196 -22.67 -64.53 -18.77
C PRO A 196 -22.80 -64.25 -20.27
N ALA A 197 -22.32 -65.21 -21.05
CA ALA A 197 -22.51 -65.31 -22.47
C ALA A 197 -23.99 -65.50 -22.87
N ILE A 198 -24.26 -65.04 -24.09
CA ILE A 198 -25.46 -65.19 -24.95
C ILE A 198 -26.45 -64.02 -24.85
#